data_AF-A0A920VWS3-F1
#
_entry.id   AF-A0A920VWS3-F1
#
_cell.length_a   1.000
_cell.length_b   1.000
_cell.length_c   1.000
_cell.angle_alpha   90.00
_cell.angle_beta   90.00
_cell.angle_gamma   90.00
#
_symmetry.space_group_name_H-M   'P 1'
#
loop_
_entity.id
_entity.type
_entity.pdbx_description
1 polymer ?
#
loop_
_entity_poly.entity_id
_entity_poly.type
_entity_poly.pdbx_seq_one_letter_code
_entity_poly.pdbx_strand_id
1 'polypeptide(L)'
;MGDRHEIDFFIGLPESEDHRVAELIPFDIVRNENSDNNNLELTDAQKSQRNSAGTLDIQNTKEWRQAEIPSANGQGNAGGLAKLYSLIVPEDNNLKLLKDDTVNQMTTMQIEGRDLVLAVQVRWGVGFILNKHKIIYGPIEGAFGHSGYGGSCAFGDPENKIGVSYVMNRMLDNFNADGRSIELINATYDCL
;
A
#
# COMPACT_ATOMS: atom_id res chain seq x y z
N MET A 1 2.56 6.87 -27.59
CA MET A 1 3.15 6.29 -26.37
C MET A 1 1.99 5.87 -25.50
N GLY A 2 1.69 4.58 -25.51
CA GLY A 2 0.62 3.93 -24.74
C GLY A 2 1.23 2.63 -24.22
N ASP A 3 0.89 2.32 -22.98
CA ASP A 3 1.59 1.45 -22.03
C ASP A 3 2.08 0.10 -22.57
N ARG A 4 3.41 -0.12 -22.59
CA ARG A 4 4.03 -1.39 -23.01
C ARG A 4 3.58 -2.57 -22.14
N HIS A 5 3.16 -2.31 -20.91
CA HIS A 5 2.88 -3.33 -19.92
C HIS A 5 1.42 -3.30 -19.43
N GLU A 6 0.56 -2.43 -19.97
CA GLU A 6 -0.86 -2.29 -19.63
C GLU A 6 -1.13 -2.45 -18.12
N ILE A 7 -0.44 -1.65 -17.30
CA ILE A 7 -0.58 -1.54 -15.85
C ILE A 7 -1.66 -0.50 -15.59
N ASP A 8 -2.83 -0.93 -15.12
CA ASP A 8 -3.94 -0.04 -14.78
C ASP A 8 -3.71 0.67 -13.44
N PHE A 9 -2.83 1.67 -13.47
CA PHE A 9 -2.50 2.53 -12.35
C PHE A 9 -2.05 3.92 -12.83
N PHE A 10 -2.57 4.97 -12.21
CA PHE A 10 -2.29 6.36 -12.55
C PHE A 10 -1.88 7.15 -11.32
N ILE A 11 -0.94 8.07 -11.51
CA ILE A 11 -0.72 9.23 -10.66
C ILE A 11 -1.08 10.42 -11.53
N GLY A 12 -2.09 11.19 -11.13
CA GLY A 12 -2.77 12.13 -12.03
C GLY A 12 -3.68 11.38 -13.01
N LEU A 13 -4.87 11.01 -12.55
CA LEU A 13 -5.84 10.27 -13.35
C LEU A 13 -6.34 11.12 -14.53
N PRO A 14 -6.25 10.64 -15.79
CA PRO A 14 -6.84 11.34 -16.92
C PRO A 14 -8.37 11.45 -16.78
N GLU A 15 -8.94 12.58 -17.20
CA GLU A 15 -10.40 12.79 -17.15
C GLU A 15 -11.19 11.70 -17.88
N SER A 16 -10.64 11.13 -18.96
CA SER A 16 -11.25 10.02 -19.71
C SER A 16 -11.48 8.77 -18.85
N GLU A 17 -10.69 8.56 -17.80
CA GLU A 17 -10.73 7.39 -16.93
C GLU A 17 -11.62 7.60 -15.69
N ASP A 18 -12.12 8.82 -15.45
CA ASP A 18 -12.87 9.17 -14.23
C ASP A 18 -14.17 8.35 -14.08
N HIS A 19 -14.78 7.94 -15.20
CA HIS A 19 -16.05 7.23 -15.26
C HIS A 19 -16.05 5.82 -14.63
N ARG A 20 -14.87 5.24 -14.43
CA ARG A 20 -14.71 3.87 -13.87
C ARG A 20 -14.10 3.86 -12.47
N VAL A 21 -13.95 5.02 -11.84
CA VAL A 21 -13.46 5.12 -10.47
C VAL A 21 -14.59 4.78 -9.49
N ALA A 22 -14.31 3.87 -8.55
CA ALA A 22 -15.20 3.63 -7.43
C ALA A 22 -14.99 4.68 -6.35
N GLU A 23 -16.07 5.22 -5.79
CA GLU A 23 -15.99 6.12 -4.64
C GLU A 23 -15.45 5.38 -3.41
N LEU A 24 -14.47 5.99 -2.74
CA LEU A 24 -13.99 5.52 -1.44
C LEU A 24 -15.07 5.77 -0.38
N ILE A 25 -15.41 4.72 0.35
CA ILE A 25 -16.33 4.73 1.48
C ILE A 25 -15.48 4.77 2.75
N PRO A 26 -15.31 5.94 3.39
CA PRO A 26 -14.54 6.03 4.63
C PRO A 26 -15.23 5.25 5.75
N PHE A 27 -14.46 4.88 6.77
CA PHE A 27 -15.01 4.36 8.02
C PHE A 27 -15.60 5.52 8.84
N ASP A 28 -16.55 5.23 9.71
CA ASP A 28 -17.08 6.24 10.63
C ASP A 28 -16.01 6.61 11.66
N ILE A 29 -15.63 7.88 11.73
CA ILE A 29 -14.77 8.39 12.80
C ILE A 29 -15.62 8.47 14.07
N VAL A 30 -15.65 7.38 14.84
CA VAL A 30 -16.30 7.36 16.15
C VAL A 30 -15.41 8.14 17.12
N ARG A 31 -15.63 9.45 17.25
CA ARG A 31 -15.11 10.26 18.35
C ARG A 31 -15.80 9.83 19.63
N ASN A 32 -15.21 8.86 20.32
CA ASN A 32 -15.72 8.41 21.60
C ASN A 32 -15.32 9.45 22.66
N GLU A 33 -16.26 10.27 23.13
CA GLU A 33 -16.02 11.28 24.20
C GLU A 33 -15.45 10.63 25.49
N ASN A 34 -15.65 9.32 25.67
CA ASN A 34 -15.09 8.54 26.77
C ASN A 34 -13.70 7.92 26.51
N SER A 35 -13.14 8.05 25.29
CA SER A 35 -11.78 7.59 24.98
C SER A 35 -10.67 8.51 25.51
N ASP A 36 -11.05 9.70 26.00
CA ASP A 36 -10.18 10.62 26.76
C ASP A 36 -9.70 10.01 28.10
N ASN A 37 -10.26 8.86 28.53
CA ASN A 37 -9.82 8.18 29.76
C ASN A 37 -8.54 7.34 29.60
N ASN A 38 -8.00 7.19 28.39
CA ASN A 38 -6.64 6.68 28.19
C ASN A 38 -5.76 7.81 27.64
N ASN A 39 -5.28 8.67 28.55
CA ASN A 39 -4.28 9.71 28.30
C ASN A 39 -2.94 9.12 27.80
N LEU A 40 -2.91 8.56 26.61
CA LEU A 40 -1.67 8.39 25.85
C LEU A 40 -1.41 9.73 25.17
N GLU A 41 -0.54 10.55 25.77
CA GLU A 41 -0.05 11.73 25.09
C GLU A 41 0.63 11.31 23.79
N LEU A 42 -0.02 11.65 22.67
CA LEU A 42 0.56 11.45 21.34
C LEU A 42 1.75 12.38 21.17
N THR A 43 2.80 11.89 20.53
CA THR A 43 3.89 12.75 20.06
C THR A 43 3.38 13.68 18.96
N ASP A 44 4.08 14.79 18.70
CA ASP A 44 3.67 15.70 17.62
C ASP A 44 3.69 15.03 16.25
N ALA A 45 4.57 14.04 16.06
CA ALA A 45 4.61 13.19 14.88
C ALA A 45 3.31 12.37 14.70
N GLN A 46 2.81 11.78 15.79
CA GLN A 46 1.56 11.00 15.79
C GLN A 46 0.32 11.89 15.62
N LYS A 47 0.31 13.09 16.21
CA LYS A 47 -0.75 14.08 15.99
C LYS A 47 -0.83 14.50 14.53
N SER A 48 0.33 14.75 13.90
CA SER A 48 0.41 15.10 12.48
C SER A 48 -0.24 14.03 11.59
N GLN A 49 0.03 12.75 11.85
CA GLN A 49 -0.59 11.64 11.11
C GLN A 49 -2.11 11.60 11.28
N ARG A 50 -2.65 11.84 12.48
CA ARG A 50 -4.10 11.84 12.69
C ARG A 50 -4.80 13.02 12.00
N ASN A 51 -4.11 14.14 11.82
CA ASN A 51 -4.64 15.27 11.05
C ASN A 51 -4.80 14.94 9.55
N SER A 52 -4.09 13.91 9.03
CA SER A 52 -4.29 13.40 7.66
C SER A 52 -5.69 12.85 7.44
N ALA A 53 -6.44 12.47 8.49
CA ALA A 53 -7.84 12.03 8.32
C ALA A 53 -8.73 13.11 7.68
N GLY A 54 -8.32 14.39 7.71
CA GLY A 54 -8.98 15.47 6.97
C GLY A 54 -8.88 15.34 5.44
N THR A 55 -8.07 14.41 4.90
CA THR A 55 -8.09 14.10 3.47
C THR A 55 -9.23 13.15 3.06
N LEU A 56 -9.94 12.55 4.03
CA LEU A 56 -11.12 11.70 3.80
C LEU A 56 -12.37 12.48 3.35
N ASP A 57 -12.28 13.81 3.24
CA ASP A 57 -13.32 14.65 2.66
C ASP A 57 -13.08 14.96 1.17
N ILE A 58 -11.81 14.92 0.71
CA ILE A 58 -11.41 15.41 -0.63
C ILE A 58 -10.98 14.31 -1.60
N GLN A 59 -10.70 13.10 -1.12
CA GLN A 59 -10.23 11.94 -1.90
C GLN A 59 -11.19 11.53 -3.03
N ASN A 60 -12.48 11.80 -2.88
CA ASN A 60 -13.50 11.52 -3.89
C ASN A 60 -13.72 12.68 -4.89
N THR A 61 -12.98 13.79 -4.77
CA THR A 61 -13.07 14.89 -5.75
C THR A 61 -12.27 14.59 -7.00
N LYS A 62 -12.67 15.17 -8.14
CA LYS A 62 -11.95 15.01 -9.42
C LYS A 62 -10.58 15.67 -9.34
N GLU A 63 -10.51 16.83 -8.72
CA GLU A 63 -9.30 17.63 -8.53
C GLU A 63 -8.25 16.82 -7.76
N TRP A 64 -8.66 16.09 -6.72
CA TRP A 64 -7.78 15.19 -6.00
C TRP A 64 -7.24 14.06 -6.89
N ARG A 65 -8.10 13.40 -7.68
CA ARG A 65 -7.68 12.29 -8.55
C ARG A 65 -6.79 12.73 -9.70
N GLN A 66 -7.02 13.92 -10.25
CA GLN A 66 -6.27 14.48 -11.37
C GLN A 66 -4.94 15.10 -10.96
N ALA A 67 -4.79 15.50 -9.70
CA ALA A 67 -3.51 15.96 -9.18
C ALA A 67 -2.45 14.84 -9.18
N GLU A 68 -1.17 15.21 -9.16
CA GLU A 68 -0.07 14.26 -8.97
C GLU A 68 0.43 14.31 -7.52
N ILE A 69 -0.08 13.41 -6.67
CA ILE A 69 0.31 13.30 -5.25
C ILE A 69 0.79 11.86 -5.00
N PRO A 70 2.05 11.51 -5.40
CA PRO A 70 2.53 10.13 -5.42
C PRO A 70 2.49 9.39 -4.08
N SER A 71 2.41 10.13 -2.96
CA SER A 71 2.32 9.56 -1.62
C SER A 71 0.92 9.06 -1.24
N ALA A 72 -0.14 9.47 -1.95
CA ALA A 72 -1.50 9.27 -1.43
C ALA A 72 -2.62 9.07 -2.47
N ASN A 73 -2.52 9.64 -3.69
CA ASN A 73 -3.69 9.73 -4.57
C ASN A 73 -3.64 8.83 -5.81
N GLY A 74 -2.79 7.80 -5.82
CA GLY A 74 -2.73 6.85 -6.93
C GLY A 74 -4.08 6.18 -7.18
N GLN A 75 -4.49 6.10 -8.44
CA GLN A 75 -5.75 5.50 -8.87
C GLN A 75 -5.45 4.23 -9.65
N GLY A 76 -5.95 3.08 -9.20
CA GLY A 76 -5.74 1.82 -9.89
C GLY A 76 -6.53 0.67 -9.26
N ASN A 77 -6.28 -0.55 -9.74
CA ASN A 77 -6.96 -1.74 -9.25
C ASN A 77 -5.97 -2.85 -8.86
N ALA A 78 -6.51 -3.91 -8.26
CA ALA A 78 -5.71 -5.04 -7.80
C ALA A 78 -4.90 -5.68 -8.95
N GLY A 79 -5.53 -5.93 -10.10
CA GLY A 79 -4.86 -6.51 -11.26
C GLY A 79 -3.65 -5.68 -11.75
N GLY A 80 -3.81 -4.36 -11.85
CA GLY A 80 -2.74 -3.44 -12.25
C GLY A 80 -1.55 -3.49 -11.28
N LEU A 81 -1.80 -3.37 -9.98
CA LEU A 81 -0.73 -3.40 -8.96
C LEU A 81 -0.07 -4.79 -8.85
N ALA A 82 -0.84 -5.88 -8.91
CA ALA A 82 -0.29 -7.23 -8.90
C ALA A 82 0.59 -7.49 -10.14
N LYS A 83 0.16 -6.99 -11.31
CA LYS A 83 0.96 -7.03 -12.55
C LYS A 83 2.25 -6.23 -12.42
N LEU A 84 2.18 -5.00 -11.90
CA LEU A 84 3.36 -4.18 -11.64
C LEU A 84 4.40 -4.93 -10.80
N TYR A 85 3.99 -5.47 -9.65
CA TYR A 85 4.91 -6.22 -8.79
C TYR A 85 5.38 -7.53 -9.43
N SER A 86 4.53 -8.25 -10.16
CA SER A 86 4.94 -9.46 -10.91
C SER A 86 6.00 -9.15 -11.96
N LEU A 87 5.98 -7.96 -12.57
CA LEU A 87 7.00 -7.51 -13.52
C LEU A 87 8.28 -6.97 -12.85
N ILE A 88 8.25 -6.69 -11.54
CA ILE A 88 9.44 -6.36 -10.73
C ILE A 88 10.15 -7.65 -10.27
N VAL A 89 9.39 -8.69 -9.91
CA VAL A 89 9.91 -10.00 -9.47
C VAL A 89 9.60 -11.15 -10.43
N PRO A 90 9.69 -10.99 -11.77
CA PRO A 90 9.18 -12.00 -12.69
C PRO A 90 10.06 -13.24 -12.67
N GLU A 91 9.44 -14.38 -13.02
CA GLU A 91 10.17 -15.61 -13.33
C GLU A 91 10.95 -15.48 -14.65
N ASP A 92 10.32 -14.93 -15.70
CA ASP A 92 10.98 -14.63 -16.96
C ASP A 92 11.71 -13.28 -16.92
N ASN A 93 13.05 -13.34 -16.99
CA ASN A 93 13.91 -12.15 -17.01
C ASN A 93 13.62 -11.20 -18.18
N ASN A 94 13.02 -11.66 -19.28
CA ASN A 94 12.66 -10.80 -20.41
C ASN A 94 11.48 -9.86 -20.10
N LEU A 95 10.72 -10.15 -19.05
CA LEU A 95 9.60 -9.33 -18.59
C LEU A 95 10.00 -8.27 -17.55
N LYS A 96 11.25 -8.29 -17.06
CA LYS A 96 11.72 -7.40 -15.99
C LYS A 96 11.55 -5.92 -16.34
N LEU A 97 10.86 -5.20 -15.46
CA LEU A 97 10.83 -3.74 -15.48
C LEU A 97 12.11 -3.12 -14.90
N LEU A 98 12.68 -3.78 -13.88
CA LEU A 98 13.85 -3.28 -13.15
C LEU A 98 15.00 -4.29 -13.23
N LYS A 99 16.24 -3.77 -13.19
CA LYS A 99 17.44 -4.61 -13.07
C LYS A 99 17.49 -5.23 -11.68
N ASP A 100 18.11 -6.40 -11.56
CA ASP A 100 18.29 -7.06 -10.26
C ASP A 100 19.02 -6.17 -9.25
N ASP A 101 20.06 -5.45 -9.68
CA ASP A 101 20.76 -4.50 -8.81
C ASP A 101 19.85 -3.39 -8.28
N THR A 102 18.88 -2.92 -9.07
CA THR A 102 17.90 -1.92 -8.64
C THR A 102 16.95 -2.51 -7.61
N VAL A 103 16.45 -3.74 -7.83
CA VAL A 103 15.60 -4.44 -6.87
C VAL A 103 16.35 -4.72 -5.56
N ASN A 104 17.62 -5.12 -5.64
CA ASN A 104 18.46 -5.33 -4.46
C ASN A 104 18.68 -4.02 -3.69
N GLN A 105 18.95 -2.91 -4.38
CA GLN A 105 19.12 -1.61 -3.72
C GLN A 105 17.84 -1.12 -3.05
N MET A 106 16.69 -1.17 -3.74
CA MET A 106 15.42 -0.68 -3.18
C MET A 106 14.93 -1.51 -1.97
N THR A 107 15.31 -2.79 -1.92
CA THR A 107 14.93 -3.73 -0.84
C THR A 107 15.99 -3.88 0.26
N THR A 108 17.14 -3.22 0.12
CA THR A 108 18.17 -3.20 1.18
C THR A 108 17.66 -2.39 2.37
N MET A 109 17.62 -3.02 3.55
CA MET A 109 17.19 -2.39 4.80
C MET A 109 18.02 -1.14 5.13
N GLN A 110 17.34 -0.01 5.29
CA GLN A 110 17.92 1.28 5.67
C GLN A 110 17.77 1.53 7.17
N ILE A 111 16.58 1.27 7.70
CA ILE A 111 16.28 1.46 9.12
C ILE A 111 15.26 0.44 9.60
N GLU A 112 15.44 0.01 10.84
CA GLU A 112 14.53 -0.86 11.56
C GLU A 112 14.31 -0.32 12.96
N GLY A 113 13.05 -0.24 13.37
CA GLY A 113 12.71 0.26 14.69
C GLY A 113 11.21 0.43 14.88
N ARG A 114 10.85 0.88 16.09
CA ARG A 114 9.52 1.41 16.33
C ARG A 114 9.41 2.76 15.61
N ASP A 115 8.53 2.82 14.63
CA ASP A 115 8.29 4.02 13.85
C ASP A 115 7.65 5.10 14.74
N LEU A 116 8.18 6.33 14.70
CA LEU A 116 7.74 7.43 15.55
C LEU A 116 6.36 7.96 15.17
N VAL A 117 5.95 7.75 13.91
CA VAL A 117 4.66 8.16 13.37
C VAL A 117 3.68 6.99 13.47
N LEU A 118 4.00 5.85 12.82
CA LEU A 118 3.09 4.69 12.76
C LEU A 118 2.95 3.96 14.10
N ALA A 119 3.86 4.20 15.06
CA ALA A 119 3.85 3.60 16.39
C ALA A 119 3.86 2.05 16.39
N VAL A 120 4.41 1.46 15.33
CA VAL A 120 4.59 0.01 15.16
C VAL A 120 6.01 -0.30 14.74
N GLN A 121 6.42 -1.56 14.86
CA GLN A 121 7.73 -2.00 14.40
C GLN A 121 7.74 -2.09 12.87
N VAL A 122 8.66 -1.38 12.22
CA VAL A 122 8.78 -1.37 10.75
C VAL A 122 10.22 -1.61 10.33
N ARG A 123 10.40 -2.22 9.15
CA ARG A 123 11.67 -2.30 8.42
C ARG A 123 11.49 -1.55 7.11
N TRP A 124 12.27 -0.50 6.93
CA TRP A 124 12.22 0.34 5.72
C TRP A 124 13.40 0.03 4.82
N GLY A 125 13.11 -0.25 3.55
CA GLY A 125 14.06 -0.16 2.44
C GLY A 125 14.08 1.26 1.88
N VAL A 126 14.45 1.42 0.61
CA VAL A 126 14.39 2.72 -0.09
C VAL A 126 12.97 2.94 -0.61
N GLY A 127 12.08 3.40 0.27
CA GLY A 127 10.67 3.69 -0.05
C GLY A 127 9.70 2.50 0.08
N PHE A 128 10.20 1.31 0.43
CA PHE A 128 9.39 0.09 0.58
C PHE A 128 9.38 -0.39 2.03
N ILE A 129 8.25 -0.93 2.44
CA ILE A 129 8.13 -1.72 3.67
C ILE A 129 8.66 -3.12 3.36
N LEU A 130 9.63 -3.58 4.14
CA LEU A 130 10.18 -4.94 4.06
C LEU A 130 9.38 -5.86 5.00
N ASN A 131 9.03 -7.06 4.54
CA ASN A 131 8.16 -7.96 5.27
C ASN A 131 8.83 -8.50 6.54
N LYS A 132 8.50 -7.89 7.69
CA LYS A 132 8.97 -8.35 9.00
C LYS A 132 8.00 -9.35 9.60
N HIS A 133 8.54 -10.40 10.24
CA HIS A 133 7.77 -11.44 10.94
C HIS A 133 6.82 -12.27 10.08
N LYS A 134 6.83 -12.08 8.75
CA LYS A 134 6.03 -12.86 7.79
C LYS A 134 4.51 -12.73 8.02
N ILE A 135 4.08 -11.52 8.40
CA ILE A 135 2.68 -11.26 8.80
C ILE A 135 1.92 -10.50 7.72
N ILE A 136 2.49 -9.41 7.18
CA ILE A 136 1.71 -8.47 6.37
C ILE A 136 1.78 -8.75 4.86
N TYR A 137 2.86 -9.35 4.37
CA TYR A 137 3.08 -9.67 2.96
C TYR A 137 3.39 -11.16 2.73
N GLY A 138 2.71 -12.03 3.49
CA GLY A 138 2.85 -13.49 3.37
C GLY A 138 4.06 -14.09 4.09
N PRO A 139 4.35 -15.37 3.85
CA PRO A 139 5.35 -16.17 4.58
C PRO A 139 6.81 -15.85 4.23
N ILE A 140 7.06 -15.03 3.21
CA ILE A 140 8.40 -14.78 2.69
C ILE A 140 8.98 -13.50 3.29
N GLU A 141 10.13 -13.61 3.94
CA GLU A 141 10.80 -12.47 4.57
C GLU A 141 11.34 -11.47 3.52
N GLY A 142 11.78 -11.97 2.36
CA GLY A 142 12.23 -11.15 1.24
C GLY A 142 11.13 -10.36 0.53
N ALA A 143 9.84 -10.54 0.88
CA ALA A 143 8.76 -9.80 0.28
C ALA A 143 8.81 -8.31 0.66
N PHE A 144 8.44 -7.44 -0.28
CA PHE A 144 8.52 -5.99 -0.11
C PHE A 144 7.37 -5.28 -0.84
N GLY A 145 6.90 -4.18 -0.28
CA GLY A 145 5.74 -3.48 -0.82
C GLY A 145 5.34 -2.25 -0.03
N HIS A 146 4.06 -1.90 -0.12
CA HIS A 146 3.48 -0.84 0.69
C HIS A 146 2.01 -1.14 1.01
N SER A 147 1.56 -0.69 2.19
CA SER A 147 0.16 -0.73 2.60
C SER A 147 -0.43 0.69 2.53
N GLY A 148 -1.67 0.81 2.10
CA GLY A 148 -2.42 2.07 2.04
C GLY A 148 -3.38 2.20 3.20
N TYR A 149 -3.68 3.45 3.57
CA TYR A 149 -4.69 3.72 4.59
C TYR A 149 -6.05 3.18 4.15
N GLY A 150 -6.78 2.55 5.07
CA GLY A 150 -8.06 1.91 4.76
C GLY A 150 -7.97 0.41 4.53
N GLY A 151 -6.78 -0.11 4.21
CA GLY A 151 -6.50 -1.54 4.14
C GLY A 151 -5.91 -2.07 2.83
N SER A 152 -5.69 -1.23 1.81
CA SER A 152 -5.09 -1.69 0.54
C SER A 152 -3.62 -2.08 0.74
N CYS A 153 -3.11 -2.97 -0.11
CA CYS A 153 -1.67 -3.26 -0.13
C CYS A 153 -1.26 -3.83 -1.49
N ALA A 154 0.02 -3.69 -1.83
CA ALA A 154 0.63 -4.38 -2.95
C ALA A 154 2.11 -4.67 -2.65
N PHE A 155 2.58 -5.85 -3.04
CA PHE A 155 3.94 -6.30 -2.77
C PHE A 155 4.42 -7.32 -3.80
N GLY A 156 5.73 -7.47 -3.87
CA GLY A 156 6.40 -8.50 -4.67
C GLY A 156 7.11 -9.50 -3.77
N ASP A 157 7.03 -10.77 -4.14
CA ASP A 157 7.76 -11.88 -3.53
C ASP A 157 8.85 -12.36 -4.50
N PRO A 158 10.14 -12.06 -4.22
CA PRO A 158 11.23 -12.47 -5.08
C PRO A 158 11.57 -13.97 -4.99
N GLU A 159 11.09 -14.70 -3.98
CA GLU A 159 11.33 -16.14 -3.84
C GLU A 159 10.33 -16.93 -4.70
N ASN A 160 9.03 -16.64 -4.56
CA ASN A 160 7.97 -17.31 -5.33
C ASN A 160 7.68 -16.67 -6.70
N LYS A 161 8.32 -15.53 -7.01
CA LYS A 161 8.17 -14.80 -8.29
C LYS A 161 6.74 -14.33 -8.58
N ILE A 162 6.05 -13.88 -7.54
CA ILE A 162 4.66 -13.40 -7.63
C ILE A 162 4.53 -11.95 -7.15
N GLY A 163 3.68 -11.20 -7.84
CA GLY A 163 3.15 -9.94 -7.34
C GLY A 163 1.74 -10.15 -6.78
N VAL A 164 1.48 -9.62 -5.60
CA VAL A 164 0.20 -9.76 -4.90
C VAL A 164 -0.31 -8.37 -4.55
N SER A 165 -1.63 -8.17 -4.66
CA SER A 165 -2.26 -6.93 -4.24
C SER A 165 -3.66 -7.17 -3.71
N TYR A 166 -4.11 -6.25 -2.86
CA TYR A 166 -5.48 -6.14 -2.38
C TYR A 166 -5.90 -4.68 -2.46
N VAL A 167 -7.03 -4.42 -3.11
CA VAL A 167 -7.59 -3.08 -3.31
C VAL A 167 -9.08 -3.15 -3.04
N MET A 168 -9.59 -2.16 -2.31
CA MET A 168 -11.00 -2.06 -1.93
C MET A 168 -11.43 -0.59 -1.94
N ASN A 169 -12.74 -0.35 -2.03
CA ASN A 169 -13.29 0.99 -1.85
C ASN A 169 -13.85 1.22 -0.44
N ARG A 170 -14.15 0.16 0.33
CA ARG A 170 -14.61 0.28 1.72
C ARG A 170 -13.44 0.24 2.71
N MET A 171 -13.17 1.38 3.32
CA MET A 171 -12.04 1.57 4.24
C MET A 171 -12.34 1.05 5.65
N LEU A 172 -11.29 0.65 6.36
CA LEU A 172 -11.26 0.46 7.81
C LEU A 172 -10.22 1.41 8.43
N ASP A 173 -10.29 1.70 9.73
CA ASP A 173 -9.30 2.54 10.40
C ASP A 173 -8.01 1.74 10.68
N ASN A 174 -7.22 1.49 9.63
CA ASN A 174 -5.96 0.78 9.71
C ASN A 174 -4.94 1.32 8.69
N PHE A 175 -3.66 1.27 9.06
CA PHE A 175 -2.55 1.69 8.19
C PHE A 175 -1.83 0.50 7.53
N ASN A 176 -2.00 -0.70 8.08
CA ASN A 176 -1.44 -1.96 7.61
C ASN A 176 -2.20 -3.13 8.23
N ALA A 177 -1.81 -4.35 7.88
CA ALA A 177 -2.31 -5.59 8.49
C ALA A 177 -3.85 -5.70 8.50
N ASP A 178 -4.50 -5.28 7.41
CA ASP A 178 -5.93 -5.47 7.24
C ASP A 178 -6.27 -6.97 7.22
N GLY A 179 -7.19 -7.41 8.09
CA GLY A 179 -7.55 -8.83 8.17
C GLY A 179 -8.05 -9.39 6.84
N ARG A 180 -8.75 -8.58 6.04
CA ARG A 180 -9.26 -8.99 4.71
C ARG A 180 -8.12 -9.26 3.74
N SER A 181 -7.09 -8.42 3.75
CA SER A 181 -5.93 -8.62 2.88
C SER A 181 -5.10 -9.81 3.35
N ILE A 182 -4.88 -9.96 4.67
CA ILE A 182 -4.14 -11.09 5.24
C ILE A 182 -4.79 -12.43 4.90
N GLU A 183 -6.11 -12.55 5.01
CA GLU A 183 -6.83 -13.79 4.68
C GLU A 183 -6.62 -14.18 3.21
N LEU A 184 -6.73 -13.23 2.28
CA LEU A 184 -6.53 -13.47 0.85
C LEU A 184 -5.05 -13.77 0.52
N ILE A 185 -4.12 -13.10 1.19
CA ILE A 185 -2.68 -13.37 1.04
C ILE A 185 -2.38 -14.80 1.49
N ASN A 186 -2.83 -15.21 2.68
CA ASN A 186 -2.61 -16.57 3.18
C ASN A 186 -3.20 -17.61 2.23
N ALA A 187 -4.44 -17.43 1.79
CA ALA A 187 -5.09 -18.33 0.84
C ALA A 187 -4.33 -18.41 -0.51
N THR A 188 -3.73 -17.30 -0.96
CA THR A 188 -2.88 -17.29 -2.15
C THR A 188 -1.64 -18.15 -1.97
N TYR A 189 -0.96 -18.04 -0.82
CA TYR A 189 0.23 -18.82 -0.51
C TYR A 189 -0.06 -20.30 -0.24
N ASP A 190 -1.24 -20.65 0.26
CA ASP A 190 -1.67 -22.05 0.41
C ASP A 190 -1.85 -22.77 -0.94
N CYS A 191 -1.89 -22.02 -2.05
CA CYS A 191 -2.07 -22.57 -3.41
C CYS A 191 -0.76 -22.68 -4.22
N LEU A 192 0.39 -22.31 -3.65
CA LEU A 192 1.71 -22.41 -4.30
C LEU A 192 2.35 -23.77 -4.03
#